data_AF-Q91UV9-F1
#
_entry.id   AF-Q91UV9-F1
#
_cell.length_a   1.000
_cell.length_b   1.000
_cell.length_c   1.000
_cell.angle_alpha   90.00
_cell.angle_beta   90.00
_cell.angle_gamma   90.00
#
_symmetry.space_group_name_H-M   'P 1'
#
loop_
_entity.id
_entity.type
_entity.pdbx_description
1 polymer ?
#
loop_
_entity_poly.entity_id
_entity_poly.type
_entity_poly.pdbx_seq_one_letter_code
_entity_poly.pdbx_strand_id
1 'polypeptide(L)'
;MEKESPYLNLYLGAMKKPWSDYCEALGKKPGAALKEAIEQQLEKAAKNPPPPPLRQTGEAPDDEPKVRFEILMTKSEKAAVQERANLERCSQRRWIIDAIRAGLTREPQFGMKEIDALGESNYQLLAIGRNLNQVAKAMNEGRRDSVTIESIERLRGIIDAHTDKVSTAIRASLERWNIE
;
A
#
# COMPACT_ATOMS: atom_id res chain seq x y z
N MET A 1 13.35 -4.47 -23.76
CA MET A 1 13.91 -3.20 -23.26
C MET A 1 13.61 -2.14 -24.31
N GLU A 2 12.50 -1.44 -24.16
CA GLU A 2 12.20 -0.28 -25.00
C GLU A 2 13.21 0.82 -24.65
N LYS A 3 13.89 1.37 -25.67
CA LYS A 3 14.77 2.53 -25.48
C LYS A 3 13.88 3.72 -25.16
N GLU A 4 13.88 4.16 -23.90
CA GLU A 4 13.22 5.40 -23.52
C GLU A 4 13.82 6.56 -24.33
N SER A 5 12.95 7.35 -24.97
CA SER A 5 13.37 8.53 -25.71
C SER A 5 13.95 9.56 -24.73
N PRO A 6 15.14 10.14 -25.00
CA PRO A 6 15.78 11.10 -24.10
C PRO A 6 15.13 12.49 -24.12
N TYR A 7 14.02 12.66 -24.84
CA TYR A 7 13.37 13.94 -25.06
C TYR A 7 12.08 14.07 -24.24
N LEU A 8 12.00 15.16 -23.47
CA LEU A 8 10.81 15.55 -22.72
C LEU A 8 10.10 16.70 -23.44
N ASN A 9 8.92 16.43 -24.00
CA ASN A 9 8.07 17.44 -24.63
C ASN A 9 7.08 18.00 -23.59
N LEU A 10 7.28 19.26 -23.18
CA LEU A 10 6.48 19.94 -22.17
C LEU A 10 5.64 21.05 -22.79
N TYR A 11 4.31 20.98 -22.61
CA TYR A 11 3.41 22.09 -22.93
C TYR A 11 3.30 23.02 -21.73
N LEU A 12 3.93 24.20 -21.83
CA LEU A 12 3.98 25.18 -20.74
C LEU A 12 2.80 26.17 -20.71
N GLY A 13 1.94 26.17 -21.72
CA GLY A 13 0.77 27.06 -21.80
C GLY A 13 1.10 28.52 -21.47
N ALA A 14 0.31 29.12 -20.56
CA ALA A 14 0.48 30.50 -20.11
C ALA A 14 1.81 30.77 -19.37
N MET A 15 2.47 29.73 -18.84
CA MET A 15 3.74 29.86 -18.10
C MET A 15 4.95 30.03 -19.02
N LYS A 16 4.79 29.81 -20.34
CA LYS A 16 5.89 29.94 -21.30
C LYS A 16 6.48 31.35 -21.33
N LYS A 17 5.64 32.38 -21.28
CA LYS A 17 6.08 33.79 -21.37
C LYS A 17 6.86 34.21 -20.11
N PRO A 18 6.34 34.03 -18.88
CA PRO A 18 7.12 34.27 -17.66
C PRO A 18 8.42 33.46 -17.58
N TRP A 19 8.42 32.21 -18.05
CA TRP A 19 9.62 31.36 -18.06
C TRP A 19 10.68 31.86 -19.04
N SER A 20 10.28 32.27 -20.25
CA SER A 20 11.20 32.87 -21.22
C SER A 20 11.82 34.16 -20.70
N ASP A 21 11.02 35.05 -20.11
CA ASP A 21 11.49 36.32 -19.56
C ASP A 21 12.48 36.10 -18.40
N TYR A 22 12.20 35.11 -17.54
CA TYR A 22 13.11 34.68 -16.47
C TYR A 22 14.44 34.12 -17.02
N CYS A 23 14.38 33.30 -18.07
CA CYS A 23 15.58 32.74 -18.70
C CYS A 23 16.42 33.81 -19.40
N GLU A 24 15.79 34.80 -20.03
CA GLU A 24 16.44 35.93 -20.69
C GLU A 24 17.15 36.83 -19.68
N ALA A 25 16.53 37.12 -18.53
CA ALA A 25 17.16 37.84 -17.42
C ALA A 25 18.38 37.11 -16.85
N LEU A 26 18.39 35.77 -16.92
CA LEU A 26 19.51 34.91 -16.53
C LEU A 26 20.55 34.68 -17.65
N GLY A 27 20.32 35.21 -18.86
CA GLY A 27 21.20 35.01 -20.01
C GLY A 27 21.26 33.57 -20.53
N LYS A 28 20.26 32.73 -20.20
CA LYS A 28 20.23 31.29 -20.52
C LYS A 28 19.11 30.97 -21.50
N LYS A 29 19.34 29.97 -22.36
CA LYS A 29 18.26 29.44 -23.21
C LYS A 29 17.24 28.69 -22.35
N PRO A 30 15.92 28.79 -22.61
CA PRO A 30 14.88 28.16 -21.80
C PRO A 30 15.07 26.64 -21.59
N GLY A 31 15.56 25.93 -22.60
CA GLY A 31 15.86 24.49 -22.49
C GLY A 31 17.09 24.18 -21.64
N ALA A 32 18.10 25.05 -21.63
CA ALA A 32 19.30 24.89 -20.80
C ALA A 32 18.98 25.18 -19.34
N ALA A 33 18.21 26.24 -19.07
CA ALA A 33 17.72 26.56 -17.72
C ALA A 33 16.80 25.45 -17.17
N LEU A 34 15.95 24.85 -18.02
CA LEU A 34 15.09 23.74 -17.60
C LEU A 34 15.93 22.49 -17.29
N LYS A 35 16.92 22.17 -18.12
CA LYS A 35 17.84 21.05 -17.88
C LYS A 35 18.58 21.22 -16.56
N GLU A 36 19.10 22.42 -16.28
CA GLU A 36 19.80 22.73 -15.04
C GLU A 36 18.86 22.70 -13.82
N ALA A 37 17.62 23.17 -13.95
CA ALA A 37 16.62 23.06 -12.88
C ALA A 37 16.28 21.60 -12.57
N ILE A 38 16.18 20.75 -13.60
CA ILE A 38 15.99 19.30 -13.45
C ILE A 38 17.22 18.68 -12.80
N GLU A 39 18.44 19.00 -13.25
CA GLU A 39 19.69 18.52 -12.65
C GLU A 39 19.79 18.91 -11.17
N GLN A 40 19.43 20.15 -10.81
CA GLN A 40 19.41 20.60 -9.42
C GLN A 40 18.32 19.90 -8.59
N GLN A 41 17.14 19.63 -9.16
CA GLN A 41 16.10 18.84 -8.49
C GLN A 41 16.55 17.39 -8.28
N LEU A 42 17.21 16.79 -9.27
CA LEU A 42 17.76 15.44 -9.19
C LEU A 42 18.92 15.37 -8.19
N GLU A 43 19.82 16.36 -8.16
CA GLU A 43 20.87 16.46 -7.14
C GLU A 43 20.29 16.63 -5.74
N LYS A 44 19.24 17.45 -5.56
CA LYS A 44 18.56 17.60 -4.27
C LYS A 44 17.88 16.30 -3.85
N ALA A 45 17.25 15.58 -4.78
CA ALA A 45 16.67 14.26 -4.53
C ALA A 45 17.74 13.20 -4.26
N ALA A 46 18.94 13.31 -4.83
CA ALA A 46 20.06 12.42 -4.57
C ALA A 46 20.75 12.72 -3.23
N LYS A 47 20.82 13.99 -2.82
CA LYS A 47 21.38 14.42 -1.53
C LYS A 47 20.43 14.15 -0.36
N ASN A 48 19.13 14.25 -0.58
CA ASN A 48 18.07 13.87 0.35
C ASN A 48 17.17 12.83 -0.32
N PRO A 49 17.62 11.58 -0.48
CA PRO A 49 16.72 10.53 -0.88
C PRO A 49 15.59 10.50 0.16
N PRO A 50 14.30 10.50 -0.25
CA PRO A 50 13.26 10.17 0.69
C PRO A 50 13.67 8.82 1.30
N PRO A 51 13.69 8.68 2.64
CA PRO A 51 14.03 7.41 3.25
C PRO A 51 13.14 6.34 2.58
N PRO A 52 13.71 5.17 2.22
CA PRO A 52 12.90 4.10 1.69
C PRO A 52 11.71 3.92 2.64
N PRO A 53 10.47 3.81 2.12
CA PRO A 53 9.35 3.55 3.00
C PRO A 53 9.70 2.29 3.78
N LEU A 54 9.72 2.42 5.11
CA LEU A 54 10.02 1.28 5.96
C LEU A 54 8.97 0.22 5.67
N ARG A 55 9.35 -1.05 5.60
CA ARG A 55 8.38 -2.10 5.27
C ARG A 55 8.06 -2.91 6.51
N GLN A 56 6.82 -3.40 6.58
CA GLN A 56 6.50 -4.42 7.56
C GLN A 56 7.10 -5.75 7.08
N THR A 57 8.15 -6.23 7.75
CA THR A 57 8.95 -7.37 7.26
C THR A 57 8.58 -8.72 7.87
N GLY A 58 7.65 -8.75 8.84
CA GLY A 58 7.14 -9.97 9.42
C GLY A 58 6.64 -9.79 10.86
N GLU A 59 5.95 -10.81 11.37
CA GLU A 59 5.42 -10.79 12.74
C GLU A 59 6.54 -10.47 13.74
N ALA A 60 6.35 -9.44 14.57
CA ALA A 60 7.31 -9.12 15.63
C ALA A 60 7.48 -10.32 16.56
N PRO A 61 8.71 -10.62 17.02
CA PRO A 61 8.93 -11.62 18.06
C PRO A 61 8.06 -11.33 19.29
N ASP A 62 7.40 -12.36 19.82
CA ASP A 62 6.52 -12.23 20.99
C ASP A 62 7.22 -11.72 22.25
N ASP A 63 8.56 -11.73 22.28
CA ASP A 63 9.38 -11.34 23.43
C ASP A 63 9.78 -9.86 23.46
N GLU A 64 9.54 -9.09 22.38
CA GLU A 64 10.05 -7.73 22.31
C GLU A 64 9.33 -6.81 23.32
N PRO A 65 10.05 -6.26 24.32
CA PRO A 65 9.41 -5.49 25.38
C PRO A 65 8.92 -4.14 24.85
N LYS A 66 7.61 -3.88 25.02
CA LYS A 66 7.01 -2.59 24.66
C LYS A 66 7.62 -1.46 25.50
N VAL A 67 8.25 -0.49 24.84
CA VAL A 67 8.82 0.70 25.47
C VAL A 67 7.73 1.76 25.70
N ARG A 68 7.78 2.45 26.85
CA ARG A 68 6.84 3.53 27.18
C ARG A 68 7.13 4.76 26.32
N PHE A 69 6.07 5.33 25.75
CA PHE A 69 6.12 6.57 24.96
C PHE A 69 5.03 7.51 25.47
N GLU A 70 5.41 8.71 25.92
CA GLU A 70 4.49 9.70 26.49
C GLU A 70 4.26 10.85 25.51
N ILE A 71 2.99 11.20 25.29
CA ILE A 71 2.57 12.26 24.38
C ILE A 71 1.65 13.21 25.14
N LEU A 72 1.96 14.50 25.11
CA LEU A 72 1.07 15.54 25.61
C LEU A 72 0.15 15.98 24.48
N MET A 73 -1.16 16.06 24.77
CA MET A 73 -2.18 16.47 23.82
C MET A 73 -3.08 17.50 24.47
N THR A 74 -3.58 18.45 23.67
CA THR A 74 -4.66 19.33 24.06
C THR A 74 -5.96 18.53 24.25
N LYS A 75 -6.94 19.13 24.96
CA LYS A 75 -8.25 18.48 25.18
C LYS A 75 -8.97 18.18 23.87
N SER A 76 -8.88 19.07 22.89
CA SER A 76 -9.48 18.92 21.56
C SER A 76 -8.86 17.77 20.78
N GLU A 77 -7.53 17.65 20.80
CA GLU A 77 -6.83 16.56 20.11
C GLU A 77 -7.18 15.20 20.73
N LYS A 78 -7.19 15.11 22.07
CA LYS A 78 -7.59 13.87 22.76
C LYS A 78 -9.03 13.46 22.43
N ALA A 79 -9.95 14.42 22.37
CA ALA A 79 -11.34 14.15 22.00
C ALA A 79 -11.45 13.63 20.55
N ALA A 80 -10.72 14.25 19.61
CA ALA A 80 -10.69 13.80 18.22
C ALA A 80 -10.14 12.37 18.07
N VAL A 81 -9.07 12.03 18.81
CA VAL A 81 -8.54 10.66 18.85
C VAL A 81 -9.57 9.68 19.38
N GLN A 82 -10.29 10.04 20.45
CA GLN A 82 -11.33 9.17 21.03
C GLN A 82 -12.48 8.93 20.05
N GLU A 83 -12.93 9.96 19.33
CA GLU A 83 -13.97 9.82 18.32
C GLU A 83 -13.53 8.88 17.19
N ARG A 84 -12.31 9.08 16.66
CA ARG A 84 -11.74 8.23 15.61
C ARG A 84 -11.58 6.78 16.06
N ALA A 85 -11.05 6.56 17.27
CA ALA A 85 -10.91 5.22 17.83
C ALA A 85 -12.26 4.51 17.98
N ASN A 86 -13.32 5.23 18.37
CA ASN A 86 -14.67 4.66 18.48
C ASN A 86 -15.25 4.27 17.12
N LEU A 87 -15.03 5.09 16.08
CA LEU A 87 -15.48 4.78 14.71
C LEU A 87 -14.83 3.51 14.17
N GLU A 88 -13.54 3.33 14.45
CA GLU A 88 -12.74 2.15 14.07
C GLU A 88 -12.90 0.95 15.03
N ARG A 89 -13.71 1.10 16.09
CA ARG A 89 -13.96 0.10 17.14
C ARG A 89 -12.67 -0.39 17.82
N CYS A 90 -11.72 0.51 18.07
CA CYS A 90 -10.47 0.20 18.74
C CYS A 90 -10.20 1.16 19.91
N SER A 91 -9.13 0.90 20.68
CA SER A 91 -8.73 1.81 21.77
C SER A 91 -8.00 3.05 21.22
N GLN A 92 -8.02 4.17 21.96
CA GLN A 92 -7.23 5.36 21.60
C GLN A 92 -5.75 5.02 21.38
N ARG A 93 -5.18 4.18 22.27
CA ARG A 93 -3.79 3.72 22.17
C ARG A 93 -3.55 2.97 20.87
N ARG A 94 -4.45 2.06 20.51
CA ARG A 94 -4.37 1.27 19.28
C ARG A 94 -4.41 2.18 18.06
N TRP A 95 -5.38 3.09 17.99
CA TRP A 95 -5.51 4.04 16.90
C TRP A 95 -4.26 4.91 16.70
N ILE A 96 -3.66 5.42 17.78
CA ILE A 96 -2.42 6.21 17.72
C ILE A 96 -1.26 5.37 17.17
N ILE A 97 -1.10 4.12 17.64
CA ILE A 97 -0.04 3.22 17.15
C ILE A 97 -0.22 2.95 15.66
N ASP A 98 -1.45 2.69 15.22
CA ASP A 98 -1.75 2.40 13.81
C ASP A 98 -1.50 3.63 12.92
N ALA A 99 -1.82 4.85 13.40
CA ALA A 99 -1.49 6.08 12.69
C ALA A 99 0.03 6.30 12.57
N ILE A 100 0.80 6.02 13.62
CA ILE A 100 2.27 6.07 13.58
C ILE A 100 2.80 5.05 12.56
N ARG A 101 2.31 3.81 12.60
CA ARG A 101 2.71 2.76 11.66
C ARG A 101 2.38 3.12 10.22
N ALA A 102 1.16 3.58 9.94
CA ALA A 102 0.77 4.04 8.61
C ALA A 102 1.69 5.17 8.09
N GLY A 103 2.10 6.09 8.98
CA GLY A 103 3.07 7.14 8.65
C GLY A 103 4.47 6.63 8.35
N LEU A 104 4.94 5.61 9.08
CA LEU A 104 6.26 5.01 8.93
C LEU A 104 6.36 4.10 7.71
N THR A 105 5.34 3.25 7.49
CA THR A 105 5.38 2.18 6.50
C THR A 105 4.66 2.51 5.20
N ARG A 106 3.76 3.49 5.21
CA ARG A 106 2.83 3.79 4.11
C ARG A 106 1.96 2.61 3.68
N GLU A 107 1.83 1.61 4.55
CA GLU A 107 0.99 0.44 4.33
C GLU A 107 -0.34 0.61 5.07
N PRO A 108 -1.45 0.10 4.49
CA PRO A 108 -2.77 0.23 5.10
C PRO A 108 -2.83 -0.53 6.43
N GLN A 109 -3.28 0.14 7.49
CA GLN A 109 -3.60 -0.49 8.76
C GLN A 109 -5.10 -0.73 8.82
N PHE A 110 -5.51 -2.00 8.87
CA PHE A 110 -6.93 -2.35 8.91
C PHE A 110 -7.50 -2.25 10.33
N GLY A 111 -8.62 -1.54 10.46
CA GLY A 111 -9.46 -1.56 11.64
C GLY A 111 -10.28 -2.86 11.76
N MET A 112 -10.98 -3.02 12.89
CA MET A 112 -11.71 -4.27 13.18
C MET A 112 -12.77 -4.61 12.13
N LYS A 113 -13.50 -3.58 11.65
CA LYS A 113 -14.52 -3.76 10.60
C LYS A 113 -13.95 -4.26 9.29
N GLU A 114 -12.79 -3.74 8.91
CA GLU A 114 -12.12 -4.10 7.66
C GLU A 114 -11.55 -5.51 7.75
N ILE A 115 -11.00 -5.87 8.91
CA ILE A 115 -10.57 -7.23 9.22
C ILE A 115 -11.74 -8.21 9.13
N ASP A 116 -12.89 -7.90 9.74
CA ASP A 116 -14.09 -8.74 9.68
C ASP A 116 -14.57 -8.91 8.22
N ALA A 117 -14.63 -7.81 7.47
CA ALA A 117 -15.06 -7.82 6.06
C ALA A 117 -14.10 -8.61 5.15
N LEU A 118 -12.78 -8.45 5.36
CA LEU A 118 -11.76 -9.21 4.64
C LEU A 118 -11.79 -10.68 5.04
N GLY A 119 -12.02 -10.99 6.33
CA GLY A 119 -12.18 -12.34 6.83
C GLY A 119 -13.39 -13.05 6.21
N GLU A 120 -14.54 -12.38 6.14
CA GLU A 120 -15.75 -12.89 5.49
C GLU A 120 -15.55 -13.09 3.99
N SER A 121 -14.93 -12.11 3.31
CA SER A 121 -14.58 -12.24 1.89
C SER A 121 -13.69 -13.47 1.67
N ASN A 122 -12.71 -13.68 2.55
CA ASN A 122 -11.80 -14.80 2.46
C ASN A 122 -12.49 -16.15 2.70
N TYR A 123 -13.41 -16.19 3.66
CA TYR A 123 -14.23 -17.36 3.94
C TYR A 123 -15.10 -17.74 2.73
N GLN A 124 -15.73 -16.77 2.06
CA GLN A 124 -16.52 -17.00 0.86
C GLN A 124 -15.67 -17.53 -0.30
N LEU A 125 -14.47 -16.97 -0.48
CA LEU A 125 -13.51 -17.45 -1.49
C LEU A 125 -13.12 -18.91 -1.25
N LEU A 126 -12.82 -19.29 0.00
CA LEU A 126 -12.56 -20.69 0.36
C LEU A 126 -13.76 -21.60 0.09
N ALA A 127 -14.98 -21.14 0.34
CA ALA A 127 -16.20 -21.90 0.03
C ALA A 127 -16.35 -22.12 -1.49
N ILE A 128 -16.04 -21.10 -2.30
CA ILE A 128 -16.00 -21.21 -3.77
C ILE A 128 -14.94 -22.23 -4.19
N GLY A 129 -13.73 -22.16 -3.64
CA GLY A 129 -12.65 -23.12 -3.92
C GLY A 129 -13.04 -24.57 -3.61
N ARG A 130 -13.75 -24.81 -2.50
CA ARG A 130 -14.28 -26.14 -2.13
C ARG A 130 -15.32 -26.65 -3.11
N ASN A 131 -16.29 -25.81 -3.49
CA ASN A 131 -17.33 -26.18 -4.46
C ASN A 131 -16.71 -26.50 -5.83
N LEU A 132 -15.72 -25.70 -6.22
CA LEU A 132 -14.99 -25.91 -7.47
C LEU A 132 -14.22 -27.25 -7.47
N ASN A 133 -13.60 -27.63 -6.34
CA ASN A 133 -12.95 -28.93 -6.19
C ASN A 133 -13.93 -30.11 -6.30
N GLN A 134 -15.17 -29.95 -5.80
CA GLN A 134 -16.22 -30.97 -5.95
C GLN A 134 -16.65 -31.11 -7.42
N VAL A 135 -16.79 -30.00 -8.14
CA VAL A 135 -17.11 -30.01 -9.58
C VAL A 135 -16.00 -30.71 -10.38
N ALA A 136 -14.72 -30.41 -10.11
CA ALA A 136 -13.61 -31.13 -10.74
C ALA A 136 -13.65 -32.63 -10.45
N LYS A 137 -13.92 -33.03 -9.20
CA LYS A 137 -14.01 -34.44 -8.83
C LYS A 137 -15.16 -35.16 -9.54
N ALA A 138 -16.36 -34.56 -9.58
CA ALA A 138 -17.51 -35.12 -10.29
C ALA A 138 -17.29 -35.23 -11.80
N MET A 139 -16.52 -34.30 -12.37
CA MET A 139 -16.13 -34.32 -13.78
C MET A 139 -15.07 -35.40 -14.08
N ASN A 140 -14.09 -35.58 -13.19
CA ASN A 140 -13.13 -36.69 -13.25
C ASN A 140 -13.83 -38.06 -13.19
N GLU A 141 -14.96 -38.14 -12.49
CA GLU A 141 -15.80 -39.34 -12.38
C GLU A 141 -16.70 -39.59 -13.62
N GLY A 142 -16.56 -38.80 -14.69
CA GLY A 142 -17.16 -39.11 -16.01
C GLY A 142 -18.38 -38.28 -16.40
N ARG A 143 -18.78 -37.26 -15.62
CA ARG A 143 -19.84 -36.31 -16.00
C ARG A 143 -19.22 -35.13 -16.76
N ARG A 144 -19.17 -35.20 -18.08
CA ARG A 144 -18.57 -34.14 -18.92
C ARG A 144 -19.61 -33.13 -19.39
N ASP A 145 -19.37 -31.86 -19.08
CA ASP A 145 -19.80 -30.70 -19.88
C ASP A 145 -18.77 -29.55 -19.77
N SER A 146 -18.46 -28.95 -20.93
CA SER A 146 -17.79 -27.68 -21.30
C SER A 146 -16.63 -27.04 -20.50
N VAL A 147 -16.30 -27.47 -19.28
CA VAL A 147 -15.21 -26.92 -18.45
C VAL A 147 -14.07 -27.93 -18.37
N THR A 148 -12.82 -27.52 -18.58
CA THR A 148 -11.64 -28.39 -18.41
C THR A 148 -11.19 -28.43 -16.95
N ILE A 149 -10.82 -29.62 -16.46
CA ILE A 149 -10.27 -29.86 -15.11
C ILE A 149 -9.10 -28.91 -14.81
N GLU A 150 -8.22 -28.70 -15.80
CA GLU A 150 -7.08 -27.77 -15.70
C GLU A 150 -7.51 -26.32 -15.41
N SER A 151 -8.61 -25.84 -16.02
CA SER A 151 -9.12 -24.48 -15.80
C SER A 151 -9.67 -24.32 -14.37
N ILE A 152 -10.30 -25.37 -13.85
CA ILE A 152 -10.78 -25.43 -12.47
C ILE A 152 -9.60 -25.40 -11.50
N GLU A 153 -8.59 -26.26 -11.70
CA GLU A 153 -7.42 -26.31 -10.83
C GLU A 153 -6.66 -24.99 -10.81
N ARG A 154 -6.53 -24.33 -11.97
CA ARG A 154 -5.93 -23.00 -12.06
C ARG A 154 -6.72 -21.96 -11.27
N LEU A 155 -8.04 -21.95 -11.38
CA LEU A 155 -8.88 -20.97 -10.68
C LEU A 155 -8.87 -21.21 -9.16
N ARG A 156 -8.83 -22.48 -8.73
CA ARG A 156 -8.61 -22.85 -7.33
C ARG A 156 -7.27 -22.30 -6.82
N GLY A 157 -6.18 -22.50 -7.56
CA GLY A 157 -4.87 -21.99 -7.16
C GLY A 157 -4.82 -20.47 -7.02
N ILE A 158 -5.54 -19.73 -7.89
CA ILE A 158 -5.67 -18.27 -7.79
C ILE A 158 -6.43 -17.88 -6.52
N ILE A 159 -7.53 -18.58 -6.20
CA ILE A 159 -8.33 -18.35 -5.00
C ILE A 159 -7.47 -18.60 -3.74
N ASP A 160 -6.81 -19.75 -3.65
CA ASP A 160 -5.98 -20.11 -2.50
C ASP A 160 -4.84 -19.08 -2.30
N ALA A 161 -4.16 -18.67 -3.38
CA ALA A 161 -3.12 -17.65 -3.30
C ALA A 161 -3.64 -16.27 -2.90
N HIS A 162 -4.84 -15.89 -3.34
CA HIS A 162 -5.47 -14.65 -2.92
C HIS A 162 -5.87 -14.71 -1.44
N THR A 163 -6.42 -15.84 -1.01
CA THR A 163 -6.79 -16.09 0.37
C THR A 163 -5.61 -15.96 1.32
N ASP A 164 -4.47 -16.55 0.96
CA ASP A 164 -3.24 -16.44 1.75
C ASP A 164 -2.72 -15.01 1.82
N LYS A 165 -2.77 -14.26 0.70
CA LYS A 165 -2.38 -12.85 0.67
C LYS A 165 -3.26 -12.00 1.59
N VAL A 166 -4.57 -12.16 1.53
CA VAL A 166 -5.51 -11.42 2.37
C VAL A 166 -5.35 -11.82 3.84
N SER A 167 -5.24 -13.11 4.16
CA SER A 167 -4.97 -13.55 5.54
C SER A 167 -3.66 -13.01 6.07
N THR A 168 -2.62 -12.97 5.24
CA THR A 168 -1.34 -12.36 5.61
C THR A 168 -1.55 -10.88 5.88
N ALA A 169 -2.24 -10.14 5.00
CA ALA A 169 -2.57 -8.71 5.14
C ALA A 169 -3.42 -8.40 6.39
N ILE A 170 -4.30 -9.31 6.81
CA ILE A 170 -5.09 -9.19 8.05
C ILE A 170 -4.22 -9.44 9.29
N ARG A 171 -3.42 -10.51 9.32
CA ARG A 171 -2.47 -10.74 10.44
C ARG A 171 -1.51 -9.56 10.55
N ALA A 172 -1.16 -9.05 9.38
CA ALA A 172 -0.38 -7.87 9.16
C ALA A 172 -1.07 -6.54 9.60
N SER A 173 -2.35 -6.48 9.88
CA SER A 173 -2.86 -5.29 10.57
C SER A 173 -2.82 -5.48 12.08
N LEU A 174 -2.97 -6.71 12.59
CA LEU A 174 -3.30 -7.10 13.96
C LEU A 174 -2.16 -7.04 15.02
N GLU A 175 -1.32 -6.01 14.98
CA GLU A 175 -0.48 -5.54 16.10
C GLU A 175 1.00 -5.96 16.17
N ARG A 176 1.48 -7.03 15.53
CA ARG A 176 2.84 -7.56 15.76
C ARG A 176 3.76 -7.33 14.56
N TRP A 177 4.64 -6.33 14.61
CA TRP A 177 5.53 -6.03 13.48
C TRP A 177 6.89 -5.48 13.84
N ASN A 178 7.89 -6.01 13.14
CA ASN A 178 9.16 -5.34 12.93
C ASN A 178 9.07 -4.44 11.70
N ILE A 179 9.70 -3.27 11.82
CA ILE A 179 9.83 -2.27 10.78
C ILE A 179 11.31 -2.25 10.38
N GLU A 180 11.62 -2.48 9.10
CA GLU A 180 12.99 -2.40 8.54
C GLU A 180 13.15 -1.19 7.63
#